data_AF-A0A3E4R2F6-F1
#
_entry.id   AF-A0A3E4R2F6-F1
#
_cell.length_a   1.000
_cell.length_b   1.000
_cell.length_c   1.000
_cell.angle_alpha   90.00
_cell.angle_beta   90.00
_cell.angle_gamma   90.00
#
_symmetry.space_group_name_H-M   'P 1'
#
loop_
_entity.id
_entity.type
_entity.pdbx_description
1 polymer ?
#
loop_
_entity_poly.entity_id
_entity_poly.type
_entity_poly.pdbx_seq_one_letter_code
_entity_poly.pdbx_strand_id
1 'polypeptide(L)'
;MEKKIRQKIELSAAGKAKLAKTFRVTVQNVSQALLFKRNSVQACKIREAALVNGGSLVQVIDVTDELKRQVKVLDSKGNVKAVIANDTVTL
;
A
#
# COMPACT_ATOMS: atom_id res chain seq x y z
N MET A 1 6.18 6.08 -16.82
CA MET A 1 6.49 6.47 -15.44
C MET A 1 6.69 5.21 -14.63
N GLU A 2 7.74 5.12 -13.83
CA GLU A 2 8.05 3.90 -13.06
C GLU A 2 7.00 3.70 -11.96
N LYS A 3 6.36 2.52 -11.91
CA LYS A 3 5.36 2.19 -10.88
C LYS A 3 6.03 2.15 -9.51
N LYS A 4 5.86 3.20 -8.71
CA LYS A 4 6.46 3.28 -7.39
C LYS A 4 5.61 2.53 -6.38
N ILE A 5 5.81 1.22 -6.28
CA ILE A 5 5.22 0.40 -5.22
C ILE A 5 5.87 0.84 -3.89
N ARG A 6 5.06 1.39 -2.98
CA ARG A 6 5.51 1.83 -1.65
C ARG A 6 5.00 0.85 -0.60
N GLN A 7 5.83 0.50 0.37
CA GLN A 7 5.41 -0.35 1.49
C GLN A 7 5.22 0.48 2.76
N LYS A 8 4.22 0.13 3.56
CA LYS A 8 4.06 0.65 4.93
C LYS A 8 3.52 -0.43 5.86
N ILE A 9 3.85 -0.33 7.14
CA ILE A 9 3.19 -1.10 8.20
C ILE A 9 2.17 -0.18 8.87
N GLU A 10 0.91 -0.59 8.85
CA GLU A 10 -0.15 0.10 9.59
C GLU A 10 -0.25 -0.44 11.01
N LEU A 11 -0.31 0.48 11.98
CA LEU A 11 -0.41 0.18 13.39
C LEU A 11 -1.21 1.29 14.08
N SER A 12 -2.03 0.93 15.07
CA SER A 12 -2.82 1.87 15.86
C SER A 12 -1.94 2.89 16.59
N ALA A 13 -2.51 4.05 16.95
CA ALA A 13 -1.79 5.08 17.70
C ALA A 13 -1.27 4.55 19.06
N ALA A 14 -2.07 3.75 19.75
CA ALA A 14 -1.67 3.10 20.99
C ALA A 14 -0.50 2.12 20.78
N GLY A 15 -0.52 1.34 19.70
CA GLY A 15 0.59 0.46 19.32
C GLY A 15 1.89 1.22 19.05
N LYS A 16 1.82 2.34 18.31
CA LYS A 16 2.98 3.20 18.06
C LYS A 16 3.55 3.80 19.35
N ALA A 17 2.70 4.24 20.27
CA ALA A 17 3.12 4.76 21.56
C ALA A 17 3.79 3.69 22.43
N LYS A 18 3.28 2.45 22.39
CA LYS A 18 3.88 1.30 23.08
C LYS A 18 5.28 1.01 22.53
N LEU A 19 5.44 0.91 21.21
CA LEU A 19 6.74 0.70 20.57
C LEU A 19 7.73 1.83 20.88
N ALA A 20 7.28 3.08 20.85
CA ALA A 20 8.12 4.24 21.20
C ALA A 20 8.71 4.10 22.61
N LYS A 21 7.89 3.69 23.59
CA LYS A 21 8.34 3.40 24.96
C LYS A 21 9.31 2.21 25.00
N THR A 22 8.99 1.10 24.34
CA THR A 22 9.83 -0.12 24.32
C THR A 22 11.23 0.15 23.75
N PHE A 23 11.31 0.90 22.66
CA PHE A 23 12.57 1.17 21.97
C PHE A 23 13.26 2.46 22.44
N ARG A 24 12.68 3.17 23.42
CA ARG A 24 13.16 4.47 23.94
C ARG A 24 13.41 5.50 22.82
N VAL A 25 12.47 5.58 21.88
CA VAL A 25 12.51 6.50 20.74
C VAL A 25 11.22 7.33 20.67
N THR A 26 11.25 8.40 19.88
CA THR A 26 10.03 9.19 19.62
C THR A 26 9.03 8.41 18.76
N VAL A 27 7.74 8.72 18.91
CA VAL A 27 6.67 8.18 18.06
C VAL A 27 6.92 8.50 16.57
N GLN A 28 7.58 9.64 16.30
CA GLN A 28 7.95 10.02 14.93
C GLN A 28 9.01 9.08 14.36
N ASN A 29 10.02 8.67 15.14
CA ASN A 29 11.01 7.69 14.71
C ASN A 29 10.34 6.35 14.37
N VAL A 30 9.42 5.88 15.23
CA VAL A 30 8.61 4.69 14.95
C VAL A 30 7.84 4.86 13.64
N SER A 31 7.16 5.98 13.45
CA SER A 31 6.37 6.24 12.24
C SER A 31 7.23 6.23 10.97
N GLN A 32 8.44 6.80 11.00
CA GLN A 32 9.37 6.76 9.87
C GLN A 32 9.88 5.33 9.59
N ALA A 33 10.11 4.52 10.63
CA ALA A 33 10.48 3.11 10.48
C ALA A 33 9.34 2.29 9.83
N LEU A 34 8.08 2.51 10.25
CA LEU A 34 6.91 1.83 9.68
C LEU A 34 6.64 2.24 8.22
N LEU A 35 7.04 3.44 7.81
CA LEU A 35 6.97 3.93 6.43
C LEU A 35 8.18 3.50 5.58
N PHE A 36 9.08 2.66 6.09
CA PHE A 36 10.30 2.22 5.40
C PHE A 36 11.23 3.38 5.00
N LYS A 37 11.13 4.54 5.67
CA LYS A 37 12.00 5.71 5.42
C LYS A 37 13.32 5.66 6.19
N ARG A 38 13.51 4.65 7.04
CA ARG A 38 14.71 4.42 7.85
C ARG A 38 15.18 2.98 7.64
N ASN A 39 16.48 2.78 7.42
CA ASN A 39 17.07 1.46 7.17
C ASN A 39 18.10 1.02 8.22
N SER A 40 17.95 1.48 9.46
CA SER A 40 18.84 1.02 10.54
C SER A 40 18.41 -0.34 11.09
N VAL A 41 19.33 -1.04 11.77
CA VAL A 41 19.03 -2.28 12.50
C VAL A 41 17.88 -2.08 13.49
N GLN A 42 17.86 -0.92 14.17
CA GLN A 42 16.78 -0.57 15.09
C GLN A 42 15.43 -0.41 14.36
N ALA A 43 15.40 0.19 13.17
CA ALA A 43 14.19 0.30 12.37
C ALA A 43 13.69 -1.07 11.90
N CYS A 44 14.58 -2.03 11.60
CA CYS A 44 14.20 -3.42 11.33
C CYS A 44 13.48 -4.05 12.52
N LYS A 45 14.08 -3.97 13.72
CA LYS A 45 13.49 -4.49 14.95
C LYS A 45 12.15 -3.84 15.28
N ILE A 46 12.00 -2.53 15.04
CA ILE A 46 10.72 -1.82 15.23
C ILE A 46 9.65 -2.37 14.28
N ARG A 47 9.98 -2.65 13.01
CA ARG A 47 9.05 -3.22 12.04
C ARG A 47 8.60 -4.62 12.44
N GLU A 48 9.53 -5.48 12.84
CA GLU A 48 9.24 -6.83 13.33
C GLU A 48 8.32 -6.79 14.55
N ALA A 49 8.66 -5.96 15.55
CA ALA A 49 7.83 -5.77 16.74
C ALA A 49 6.43 -5.22 16.39
N ALA A 50 6.33 -4.34 15.39
CA ALA A 50 5.05 -3.82 14.95
C ALA A 50 4.14 -4.92 14.36
N LEU A 51 4.70 -5.82 13.55
CA LEU A 51 3.94 -6.97 13.00
C LEU A 51 3.45 -7.89 14.12
N VAL A 52 4.29 -8.18 15.12
CA VAL A 52 3.90 -8.99 16.28
C VAL A 52 2.81 -8.32 17.12
N ASN A 53 2.81 -6.99 17.23
CA ASN A 53 1.80 -6.22 17.97
C ASN A 53 0.53 -5.91 17.16
N GLY A 54 0.24 -6.71 16.13
CA GLY A 54 -0.99 -6.58 15.32
C GLY A 54 -0.90 -5.56 14.19
N GLY A 55 0.30 -5.13 13.82
CA GLY A 55 0.52 -4.30 12.64
C GLY A 55 0.40 -5.10 11.35
N SER A 56 -0.09 -4.47 10.29
CA SER A 56 -0.28 -5.12 8.98
C SER A 56 0.60 -4.50 7.91
N LEU A 57 1.28 -5.32 7.11
CA LEU A 57 2.06 -4.87 5.97
C LEU A 57 1.12 -4.56 4.79
N VAL A 58 1.15 -3.31 4.33
CA VAL A 58 0.33 -2.81 3.24
C VAL A 58 1.24 -2.35 2.11
N GLN A 59 0.96 -2.84 0.90
CA GLN A 59 1.56 -2.32 -0.33
C GLN A 59 0.65 -1.23 -0.90
N VAL A 60 1.18 -0.02 -0.98
CA VAL A 60 0.55 1.11 -1.65
C VAL A 60 1.06 1.11 -3.08
N ILE A 61 0.17 0.70 -3.98
CA ILE A 61 0.38 0.83 -5.41
C ILE A 61 -0.21 2.19 -5.79
N ASP A 62 0.64 3.15 -6.18
CA ASP A 62 0.14 4.36 -6.82
C ASP A 62 -0.46 3.94 -8.16
N VAL A 63 -1.79 3.87 -8.20
CA VAL A 63 -2.55 3.69 -9.43
C VAL A 63 -2.68 5.06 -10.09
N THR A 64 -1.54 5.65 -10.47
CA THR A 64 -1.54 6.73 -11.45
C THR A 64 -1.48 6.08 -12.84
N ASP A 65 -2.62 6.17 -13.54
CA ASP A 65 -2.84 6.10 -14.99
C ASP A 65 -2.78 4.78 -15.80
N GLU A 66 -2.82 3.58 -15.20
CA GLU A 66 -2.81 2.35 -16.04
C GLU A 66 -3.72 1.21 -15.61
N LEU A 67 -4.67 1.42 -14.69
CA LEU A 67 -5.86 0.54 -14.72
C LEU A 67 -6.74 1.04 -15.85
N LYS A 68 -6.36 0.70 -17.08
CA LYS A 68 -7.25 0.72 -18.23
C LYS A 68 -8.42 -0.19 -17.88
N ARG A 69 -9.43 0.40 -17.24
CA ARG A 69 -10.65 -0.30 -16.84
C ARG A 69 -11.21 -0.87 -18.12
N GLN A 70 -11.33 -2.19 -18.17
CA GLN A 70 -11.96 -2.88 -19.28
C GLN A 70 -13.41 -2.38 -19.36
N VAL A 71 -13.72 -1.54 -20.34
CA VAL A 71 -15.07 -1.02 -20.54
C VAL A 71 -15.82 -2.00 -21.42
N LYS A 72 -16.89 -2.60 -20.90
CA LYS A 72 -17.82 -3.41 -21.67
C LYS A 72 -18.90 -2.50 -22.27
N VAL A 73 -19.00 -2.50 -23.59
CA VAL A 73 -20.08 -1.82 -24.32
C VAL A 73 -21.23 -2.81 -24.47
N LEU A 74 -22.43 -2.42 -24.07
CA LEU A 74 -23.63 -3.25 -24.18
C LEU A 74 -24.50 -2.83 -25.39
N ASP A 75 -25.21 -3.78 -25.98
CA ASP A 75 -26.27 -3.51 -26.95
C ASP A 75 -27.58 -3.10 -26.24
N SER A 76 -28.61 -2.73 -27.02
CA SER A 76 -29.92 -2.33 -26.49
C SER A 76 -30.67 -3.46 -25.77
N LYS A 77 -30.20 -4.70 -25.85
CA LYS A 77 -30.74 -5.88 -25.18
C LYS A 77 -29.91 -6.28 -23.95
N GLY A 78 -28.85 -5.55 -23.64
CA GLY A 78 -27.96 -5.79 -22.49
C GLY A 78 -26.84 -6.81 -22.76
N ASN A 79 -26.67 -7.29 -23.99
CA ASN A 79 -25.57 -8.20 -24.33
C ASN A 79 -24.28 -7.43 -24.53
N VAL A 80 -23.14 -8.04 -24.18
CA VAL A 80 -21.82 -7.43 -24.40
C VAL A 80 -21.50 -7.43 -25.89
N LYS A 81 -21.40 -6.23 -26.47
CA LYS A 81 -21.10 -6.01 -27.88
C LYS A 81 -19.60 -5.83 -28.14
N ALA A 82 -18.89 -5.15 -27.24
CA ALA A 82 -17.47 -4.91 -27.39
C ALA A 82 -16.79 -4.73 -26.02
N VAL A 83 -15.49 -4.96 -25.99
CA VAL A 83 -14.66 -4.84 -24.81
C VAL A 83 -13.48 -3.96 -25.16
N ILE A 84 -13.41 -2.78 -24.55
CA ILE A 84 -12.28 -1.87 -24.75
C ILE A 84 -11.25 -2.18 -23.67
N ALA A 85 -10.15 -2.82 -24.07
CA ALA A 85 -8.97 -3.02 -23.25
C ALA A 85 -7.77 -2.44 -24.01
N ASN A 86 -6.96 -1.60 -23.36
CA ASN A 86 -5.71 -1.12 -23.94
C ASN A 86 -5.79 -0.39 -25.29
N ASP A 87 -6.66 0.62 -25.41
CA ASP A 87 -6.79 1.53 -26.58
C ASP A 87 -6.90 0.84 -27.95
N THR A 88 -7.13 -0.47 -27.94
CA THR A 88 -7.27 -1.28 -29.14
C THR A 88 -8.69 -1.81 -29.14
N VAL A 89 -9.51 -1.30 -30.04
CA VAL A 89 -10.86 -1.80 -30.23
C VAL A 89 -10.76 -3.13 -30.95
N THR A 90 -11.13 -4.22 -30.28
CA THR A 90 -11.41 -5.50 -30.94
C THR A 90 -12.92 -5.61 -31.13
N LEU A 91 -13.32 -5.72 -32.41
CA LEU A 91 -14.70 -5.83 -32.87
C LEU A 91 -15.11 -7.30 -32.99
#